data_AF-A0A6H9XYE7-F1
#
_entry.id   AF-A0A6H9XYE7-F1
#
_cell.length_a   1.000
_cell.length_b   1.000
_cell.length_c   1.000
_cell.angle_alpha   90.00
_cell.angle_beta   90.00
_cell.angle_gamma   90.00
#
_symmetry.space_group_name_H-M   'P 1'
#
loop_
_entity.id
_entity.type
_entity.pdbx_description
1 polymer ?
#
loop_
_entity_poly.entity_id
_entity_poly.type
_entity_poly.pdbx_seq_one_letter_code
_entity_poly.pdbx_strand_id
1 'polypeptide(L)' 'MAPEKIRFWAGNGVLVAALVVMFNMGALSERYGMGAVVLWMALVALGFYLILSGKEPPGSMPE' A
#
# COMPACT_ATOMS: atom_id res chain seq x y z
N MET A 1 18.32 12.41 3.66
CA MET A 1 17.37 11.31 3.92
C MET A 1 17.48 10.35 2.75
N ALA A 2 17.89 9.10 2.95
CA ALA A 2 18.10 8.17 1.83
C ALA A 2 16.77 7.98 1.05
N PRO A 3 16.79 8.03 -0.29
CA PRO A 3 15.57 7.95 -1.12
C PRO A 3 14.76 6.67 -0.90
N GLU A 4 15.41 5.58 -0.47
CA GLU A 4 14.78 4.32 -0.02
C GLU A 4 13.88 4.52 1.21
N LYS A 5 14.35 5.28 2.20
CA LYS A 5 13.63 5.53 3.46
C LYS A 5 12.33 6.31 3.22
N ILE A 6 12.33 7.21 2.23
CA ILE A 6 11.16 8.00 1.84
C ILE A 6 10.09 7.09 1.21
N ARG A 7 10.50 6.17 0.32
CA ARG A 7 9.59 5.19 -0.31
C ARG A 7 8.97 4.23 0.70
N PHE A 8 9.76 3.75 1.66
CA PHE A 8 9.28 2.89 2.74
C PHE A 8 8.23 3.59 3.61
N TRP A 9 8.49 4.84 4.01
CA TRP A 9 7.52 5.64 4.78
C TRP A 9 6.27 5.98 3.96
N ALA A 10 6.41 6.28 2.67
CA ALA A 10 5.28 6.52 1.78
C ALA A 10 4.39 5.28 1.64
N GLY A 11 4.98 4.11 1.42
CA GLY A 11 4.24 2.85 1.35
C GLY A 11 3.50 2.51 2.64
N ASN A 12 4.14 2.68 3.80
CA ASN A 12 3.46 2.52 5.10
C ASN A 12 2.33 3.53 5.30
N GLY A 13 2.49 4.77 4.87
CA GLY A 13 1.42 5.77 4.88
C GLY A 13 0.20 5.33 4.06
N VAL A 14 0.44 4.77 2.88
CA VAL A 14 -0.64 4.21 2.01
C VAL A 14 -1.31 3.01 2.67
N LEU A 15 -0.56 2.12 3.32
CA LEU A 15 -1.13 0.97 4.04
C LEU A 15 -1.96 1.39 5.26
N VAL A 16 -1.56 2.44 5.99
CA VAL A 16 -2.37 3.02 7.06
C VAL A 16 -3.68 3.59 6.49
N ALA A 17 -3.63 4.27 5.35
CA ALA A 17 -4.84 4.74 4.68
C ALA A 17 -5.75 3.56 4.26
N ALA A 18 -5.17 2.48 3.75
CA ALA A 18 -5.91 1.25 3.43
C ALA A 18 -6.58 0.65 4.68
N LEU A 19 -5.89 0.66 5.83
CA LEU A 19 -6.46 0.22 7.11
C LEU A 19 -7.65 1.09 7.55
N VAL A 20 -7.55 2.41 7.40
CA VAL A 20 -8.66 3.33 7.71
C VAL A 20 -9.87 3.04 6.81
N VAL A 21 -9.63 2.82 5.51
CA VAL A 21 -10.70 2.43 4.57
C VAL A 21 -11.32 1.10 4.97
N MET A 22 -10.51 0.11 5.36
CA MET A 22 -10.98 -1.20 5.82
C MET A 22 -11.82 -1.07 7.10
N PHE A 23 -11.41 -0.24 8.05
CA PHE A 23 -12.13 -0.03 9.30
C PHE A 23 -13.48 0.67 9.08
N ASN A 24 -13.54 1.52 8.05
CA ASN A 24 -14.76 2.21 7.63
C ASN A 24 -15.50 1.48 6.48
N MET A 25 -15.16 0.21 6.21
CA MET A 25 -15.67 -0.50 5.03
C MET A 25 -17.20 -0.60 5.02
N GLY A 26 -17.85 -0.72 6.17
CA GLY A 26 -19.32 -0.70 6.27
C GLY A 26 -19.91 0.57 5.63
N ALA A 27 -19.54 1.75 6.16
CA ALA A 27 -20.03 3.04 5.67
C ALA A 27 -19.58 3.35 4.23
N LEU A 28 -18.36 2.97 3.85
CA LEU A 28 -17.88 3.13 2.48
C LEU A 28 -18.65 2.24 1.49
N SER A 29 -18.92 0.98 1.85
CA SER A 29 -19.67 0.06 0.99
C SER A 29 -21.14 0.45 0.87
N GLU A 30 -21.72 1.11 1.88
CA GLU A 30 -23.10 1.60 1.81
C GLU A 30 -23.24 2.77 0.81
N ARG A 31 -22.21 3.61 0.67
CA ARG A 31 -22.18 4.72 -0.31
C ARG A 31 -21.68 4.32 -1.69
N TYR A 32 -20.66 3.48 -1.75
CA TYR A 32 -19.92 3.19 -2.98
C TYR A 32 -20.06 1.73 -3.45
N GLY A 33 -20.79 0.90 -2.70
CA GLY A 33 -20.99 -0.52 -3.00
C GLY A 33 -19.66 -1.25 -3.15
N MET A 34 -19.56 -2.02 -4.24
CA MET A 34 -18.37 -2.78 -4.61
C MET A 34 -17.16 -1.88 -4.92
N GLY A 35 -17.38 -0.59 -5.24
CA GLY A 35 -16.32 0.38 -5.47
C GLY A 35 -15.44 0.62 -4.25
N ALA A 36 -15.98 0.47 -3.03
CA ALA A 36 -15.20 0.57 -1.79
C ALA A 36 -14.11 -0.51 -1.70
N VAL A 37 -14.44 -1.74 -2.10
CA VAL A 37 -13.51 -2.88 -2.11
C VAL A 37 -12.44 -2.67 -3.18
N VAL A 38 -12.82 -2.18 -4.36
CA VAL A 38 -11.85 -1.88 -5.44
C VAL A 38 -10.85 -0.81 -5.02
N LEU A 39 -11.33 0.27 -4.39
CA LEU A 39 -10.47 1.33 -3.85
C LEU A 39 -9.52 0.78 -2.79
N TRP A 40 -10.05 -0.02 -1.85
CA TRP A 40 -9.24 -0.64 -0.81
C TRP A 40 -8.15 -1.56 -1.38
N MET A 41 -8.51 -2.45 -2.31
CA MET A 41 -7.56 -3.34 -2.98
C MET A 41 -6.46 -2.56 -3.72
N ALA A 42 -6.82 -1.47 -4.39
CA ALA A 42 -5.85 -0.60 -5.07
C ALA A 42 -4.87 0.05 -4.08
N LEU A 43 -5.35 0.54 -2.93
CA LEU A 43 -4.49 1.11 -1.89
C LEU A 43 -3.54 0.07 -1.30
N VAL A 44 -4.03 -1.13 -1.00
CA VAL A 44 -3.19 -2.23 -0.50
C VAL A 44 -2.10 -2.59 -1.52
N ALA A 45 -2.48 -2.81 -2.78
CA ALA A 45 -1.54 -3.16 -3.84
C ALA A 45 -0.46 -2.07 -4.03
N LEU A 46 -0.86 -0.80 -4.02
CA LEU A 46 0.06 0.32 -4.15
C LEU A 46 1.00 0.45 -2.95
N GLY A 47 0.50 0.26 -1.73
CA GLY A 47 1.30 0.27 -0.51
C GLY A 47 2.39 -0.80 -0.53
N PHE A 48 2.03 -2.03 -0.89
CA PHE A 48 2.99 -3.12 -1.06
C PHE A 48 4.00 -2.83 -2.18
N TYR A 49 3.54 -2.33 -3.34
CA TYR A 49 4.42 -1.99 -4.45
C TYR A 49 5.47 -0.95 -4.07
N LEU A 50 5.08 0.10 -3.32
CA LEU A 50 6.00 1.15 -2.86
C LEU A 50 7.07 0.63 -1.88
N ILE A 51 6.69 -0.31 -1.01
CA ILE A 51 7.61 -0.94 -0.05
C ILE A 51 8.58 -1.87 -0.79
N LEU A 52 8.08 -2.68 -1.71
CA LEU A 52 8.87 -3.70 -2.42
C LEU A 52 9.79 -3.09 -3.49
N SER A 53 9.37 -2.01 -4.15
CA SER A 53 10.17 -1.32 -5.18
C SER A 53 11.44 -0.66 -4.64
N GLY A 54 11.62 -0.59 -3.33
CA GLY A 54 12.85 -0.12 -2.69
C GLY A 54 13.86 -1.23 -2.38
N LYS A 55 13.48 -2.51 -2.48
CA LYS A 55 14.36 -3.64 -2.18
C LYS A 55 14.93 -4.19 -3.49
N GLU A 56 16.25 -4.30 -3.57
CA GLU A 56 16.89 -5.11 -4.60
C GLU A 56 16.41 -6.58 -4.48
N PRO A 57 16.24 -7.30 -5.60
CA PRO A 57 15.86 -8.71 -5.56
C PRO A 57 16.90 -9.51 -4.76
N PRO A 58 16.50 -10.36 -3.81
CA PRO A 58 17.44 -11.23 -3.11
C PRO A 58 18.04 -12.22 -4.11
N GLY A 59 19.29 -11.97 -4.52
CA GLY A 59 19.98 -12.77 -5.54
C GLY A 59 20.98 -12.01 -6.42
N SER A 60 21.09 -10.68 -6.32
CA SER A 60 22.08 -9.88 -7.06
C SER A 60 23.47 -9.83 -6.42
N MET A 61 23.81 -10.78 -5.54
CA MET A 61 25.21 -10.91 -5.10
C MET A 61 26.04 -11.38 -6.30
N PRO A 62 27.10 -10.66 -6.70
CA PRO A 62 28.08 -11.21 -7.61
C PRO A 62 28.78 -12.37 -6.90
N GLU A 63 28.64 -13.56 -7.44
CA GLU A 63 29.35 -14.78 -7.04
C GLU A 63 30.87 -14.67 -7.22
#